data_AF-A0A537VPU1-F1
#
_entry.id   AF-A0A537VPU1-F1
#
_cell.length_a   1.000
_cell.length_b   1.000
_cell.length_c   1.000
_cell.angle_alpha   90.00
_cell.angle_beta   90.00
_cell.angle_gamma   90.00
#
_symmetry.space_group_name_H-M   'P 1'
#
loop_
_entity.id
_entity.type
_entity.pdbx_description
1 polymer ?
#
loop_
_entity_poly.entity_id
_entity_poly.type
_entity_poly.pdbx_seq_one_letter_code
_entity_poly.pdbx_strand_id
1 'polypeptide(L)'
;MTLALDPGLPIPAGVSAIVRGKTLFGEKFVELVDPTHPSGALLKPGTQIPESRTIPPFELEQVLQSLLPVLDATKPGDLGGALHALAQGLAGNEGAARRAIDNSLVVLDAIDNNRGNLDRLLGGLA
;
A
#
# COMPACT_ATOMS: atom_id res chain seq x y z
N MET A 1 14.65 15.04 7.68
CA MET A 1 14.56 15.90 6.48
C MET A 1 14.29 17.34 6.92
N THR A 2 14.57 18.32 6.07
CA THR A 2 14.23 19.74 6.33
C THR A 2 13.30 20.23 5.22
N LEU A 3 12.21 20.89 5.58
CA LEU A 3 11.24 21.47 4.64
C LEU A 3 11.44 22.98 4.58
N ALA A 4 11.46 23.54 3.36
CA ALA A 4 11.32 24.97 3.14
C ALA A 4 9.83 25.28 2.92
N LEU A 5 9.31 26.27 3.63
CA LEU A 5 7.92 26.69 3.57
C LEU A 5 7.83 28.14 3.09
N ASP A 6 6.73 28.48 2.41
CA ASP A 6 6.44 29.87 2.09
C ASP A 6 6.20 30.65 3.40
N PRO A 7 6.94 31.75 3.66
CA PRO A 7 6.80 32.53 4.88
C PRO A 7 5.43 33.21 5.04
N GLY A 8 4.63 33.32 3.97
CA GLY A 8 3.29 33.90 4.01
C GLY A 8 2.20 32.95 4.52
N LEU A 9 2.48 31.66 4.68
CA LEU A 9 1.49 30.66 5.09
C LEU A 9 1.36 30.59 6.62
N PRO A 10 0.19 30.91 7.21
CA PRO A 10 -0.03 30.75 8.63
C PRO A 10 -0.27 29.27 8.96
N ILE A 11 0.77 28.57 9.40
CA ILE A 11 0.68 27.16 9.81
C ILE A 11 0.49 27.08 11.32
N PRO A 12 -0.55 26.40 11.85
CA PRO A 12 -0.71 26.20 13.28
C PRO A 12 0.48 25.49 13.91
N ALA A 13 0.85 25.89 15.14
CA ALA A 13 1.73 25.11 15.96
C ALA A 13 1.04 23.79 16.34
N GLY A 14 1.80 22.70 16.34
CA GLY A 14 1.23 21.39 16.69
C GLY A 14 0.77 20.54 15.50
N VAL A 15 1.07 20.93 14.25
CA VAL A 15 0.79 20.12 13.05
C VAL A 15 1.48 18.76 13.06
N SER A 16 0.77 17.72 12.65
CA SER A 16 1.37 16.42 12.33
C SER A 16 1.87 16.41 10.89
N ALA A 17 2.83 15.55 10.57
CA ALA A 17 3.33 15.39 9.21
C ALA A 17 2.95 14.01 8.66
N ILE A 18 2.41 13.97 7.44
CA ILE A 18 2.15 12.72 6.73
C ILE A 18 2.93 12.76 5.43
N VAL A 19 3.83 11.80 5.23
CA VAL A 19 4.53 11.67 3.95
C VAL A 19 3.66 10.82 3.02
N ARG A 20 3.27 11.35 1.87
CA ARG A 20 2.47 10.64 0.88
C ARG A 20 3.21 10.50 -0.44
N GLY A 21 3.08 9.35 -1.07
CA GLY A 21 3.44 9.19 -2.48
C GLY A 21 2.36 9.82 -3.35
N LYS A 22 2.77 10.64 -4.33
CA LYS A 22 1.87 11.08 -5.42
C LYS A 22 1.55 9.93 -6.37
N THR A 23 2.50 9.00 -6.49
CA THR A 23 2.39 7.75 -7.23
C THR A 23 3.08 6.63 -6.45
N LEU A 24 2.92 5.38 -6.87
CA LEU A 24 3.52 4.22 -6.18
C LEU A 24 5.05 4.10 -6.37
N PHE A 25 5.62 4.74 -7.39
CA PHE A 25 7.04 4.63 -7.76
C PHE A 25 7.72 5.99 -7.92
N GLY A 26 7.09 7.08 -7.47
CA GLY A 26 7.51 8.43 -7.85
C GLY A 26 7.58 9.40 -6.67
N GLU A 27 7.34 10.67 -7.00
CA GLU A 27 7.51 11.81 -6.10
C GLU A 27 6.67 11.68 -4.82
N LYS A 28 7.30 12.01 -3.70
CA LYS A 28 6.66 12.08 -2.38
C LYS A 28 6.47 13.53 -1.99
N PHE A 29 5.42 13.81 -1.23
CA PHE A 29 5.18 15.12 -0.62
C PHE A 29 4.86 14.97 0.87
N VAL A 30 5.04 16.06 1.61
CA VAL A 30 4.67 16.14 3.02
C VAL A 30 3.38 16.92 3.14
N GLU A 31 2.36 16.26 3.65
CA GLU A 31 1.11 16.88 4.09
C GLU A 31 1.27 17.29 5.55
N LEU A 32 0.98 18.56 5.86
CA LEU A 32 0.88 19.05 7.22
C LEU A 32 -0.58 19.05 7.63
N VAL A 33 -0.88 18.33 8.71
CA VAL A 33 -2.24 18.15 9.22
C VAL A 33 -2.42 18.96 10.48
N ASP A 34 -3.44 19.80 10.50
CA ASP A 34 -3.76 20.65 11.63
C ASP A 34 -4.06 19.83 12.90
N PRO A 35 -3.65 20.33 14.08
CA PRO A 35 -4.00 19.69 15.34
C PRO A 35 -5.52 19.76 15.55
N THR A 36 -6.09 18.72 16.15
CA THR A 36 -7.53 18.69 16.50
C THR A 36 -7.94 19.82 17.44
N HIS A 37 -7.01 20.29 18.28
CA HIS A 37 -7.21 21.41 19.21
C HIS A 37 -6.08 22.44 19.03
N PRO A 38 -6.23 23.41 18.11
CA PRO A 38 -5.22 24.42 17.88
C PRO A 38 -5.12 25.38 19.06
N SER A 39 -3.89 25.65 19.50
CA SER A 39 -3.60 26.59 20.60
C SER A 39 -3.68 28.07 20.19
N GLY A 40 -3.87 28.35 18.90
CA GLY A 40 -3.76 29.69 18.31
C GLY A 40 -2.32 30.13 18.04
N ALA A 41 -1.30 29.41 18.52
CA ALA A 41 0.09 29.67 18.17
C ALA A 41 0.41 29.19 16.75
N LEU A 42 1.35 29.85 16.08
CA LEU A 42 1.87 29.47 14.76
C LEU A 42 3.19 28.69 14.86
N LEU A 43 3.44 27.84 13.87
CA LEU A 43 4.67 27.08 13.72
C LEU A 43 5.86 28.03 13.53
N LYS A 44 6.91 27.83 14.31
CA LYS A 44 8.12 28.67 14.23
C LYS A 44 9.16 28.05 13.29
N PRO A 45 9.97 28.85 12.58
CA PRO A 45 11.10 28.34 11.80
C PRO A 45 12.02 27.47 12.67
N GLY A 46 12.52 26.38 12.10
CA GLY A 46 13.40 25.43 12.80
C GLY A 46 12.68 24.48 13.78
N THR A 47 11.35 24.56 13.89
CA THR A 47 10.58 23.59 14.68
C THR A 47 10.72 22.18 14.10
N GLN A 48 11.05 21.21 14.94
CA GLN A 48 11.04 19.80 14.59
C GLN A 48 9.67 19.19 14.90
N ILE A 49 9.08 18.52 13.90
CA ILE A 49 7.93 17.64 14.12
C ILE A 49 8.48 16.27 14.54
N PRO A 50 8.13 15.75 15.73
CA PRO A 50 8.69 14.48 16.20
C PRO A 50 8.12 13.29 15.43
N GLU A 51 8.84 12.16 15.45
CA GLU A 51 8.41 10.90 14.81
C GLU A 51 7.05 10.42 15.34
N SER A 52 6.75 10.63 16.63
CA SER A 52 5.45 10.28 17.22
C SER A 52 4.26 11.03 16.61
N ARG A 53 4.50 12.10 15.85
CA ARG A 53 3.51 12.88 15.09
C ARG A 53 3.80 12.88 13.59
N THR A 54 4.58 11.91 13.13
CA THR A 54 4.93 11.75 11.73
C THR A 54 4.50 10.38 11.24
N ILE A 55 3.69 10.35 10.18
CA ILE A 55 3.30 9.10 9.51
C ILE A 55 4.22 8.92 8.29
N PRO A 56 5.01 7.82 8.24
CA PRO A 56 5.90 7.53 7.11
C PRO A 56 5.08 7.18 5.86
N PRO A 57 5.70 7.28 4.67
CA PRO A 57 5.04 6.86 3.43
C PRO A 57 4.82 5.36 3.39
N PHE A 58 3.80 4.94 2.64
CA PHE A 58 3.63 3.54 2.26
C PHE A 58 4.67 3.17 1.19
N GLU A 59 5.50 2.15 1.45
CA GLU A 59 6.55 1.71 0.54
C GLU A 59 6.15 0.36 -0.10
N LEU A 60 5.57 0.42 -1.30
CA LEU A 60 5.12 -0.79 -2.02
C LEU A 60 6.27 -1.78 -2.26
N GLU A 61 7.47 -1.28 -2.50
CA GLU A 61 8.67 -2.10 -2.71
C GLU A 61 8.97 -2.98 -1.49
N GLN A 62 8.82 -2.46 -0.27
CA GLN A 62 9.03 -3.24 0.96
C GLN A 62 7.97 -4.34 1.10
N VAL A 63 6.73 -4.06 0.71
CA VAL A 63 5.65 -5.05 0.69
C VAL A 63 5.96 -6.16 -0.32
N LEU A 64 6.38 -5.80 -1.54
CA LEU A 64 6.76 -6.77 -2.58
C LEU A 64 7.98 -7.60 -2.14
N GLN A 65 9.01 -6.98 -1.57
CA GLN A 65 10.19 -7.67 -1.04
C GLN A 65 9.82 -8.64 0.10
N SER A 66 8.86 -8.27 0.95
CA SER A 66 8.37 -9.14 2.02
C SER A 66 7.52 -10.30 1.48
N LEU A 67 6.96 -10.17 0.28
CA LEU A 67 6.13 -11.19 -0.37
C LEU A 67 6.96 -12.24 -1.13
N LEU A 68 8.09 -11.87 -1.73
CA LEU A 68 8.91 -12.80 -2.52
C LEU A 68 9.28 -14.08 -1.75
N PRO A 69 9.73 -14.03 -0.49
CA PRO A 69 10.02 -15.24 0.28
C PRO A 69 8.79 -16.11 0.55
N VAL A 70 7.61 -15.51 0.67
CA VAL A 70 6.35 -16.24 0.84
C VAL A 70 6.01 -16.99 -0.43
N LEU A 71 6.15 -16.35 -1.59
CA LEU A 71 5.95 -16.96 -2.90
C LEU A 71 6.95 -18.11 -3.16
N ASP A 72 8.22 -17.92 -2.79
CA ASP A 72 9.27 -18.94 -2.94
C ASP A 72 9.06 -20.14 -2.00
N ALA A 73 8.51 -19.91 -0.80
CA ALA A 73 8.24 -20.97 0.17
C ALA A 73 6.93 -21.73 -0.11
N THR A 74 6.00 -21.16 -0.89
CA THR A 74 4.73 -21.80 -1.22
C THR A 74 4.86 -22.82 -2.34
N LYS A 75 4.34 -24.03 -2.12
CA LYS A 75 4.14 -25.02 -3.20
C LYS A 75 3.13 -24.47 -4.22
N PRO A 76 3.14 -24.92 -5.49
CA PRO A 76 2.22 -24.43 -6.54
C PRO A 76 0.72 -24.48 -6.21
N GLY A 77 0.30 -25.23 -5.19
CA GLY A 77 -1.09 -25.29 -4.72
C GLY A 77 -1.49 -24.25 -3.66
N ASP A 78 -0.58 -23.40 -3.20
CA ASP A 78 -0.78 -22.50 -2.04
C ASP A 78 -0.79 -21.00 -2.41
N LEU A 79 -1.06 -20.71 -3.69
CA LEU A 79 -1.16 -19.37 -4.28
C LEU A 79 -2.10 -18.43 -3.49
N GLY A 80 -3.14 -19.00 -2.87
CA GLY A 80 -4.07 -18.27 -2.01
C GLY A 80 -3.40 -17.62 -0.80
N GLY A 81 -2.41 -18.29 -0.19
CA GLY A 81 -1.67 -17.75 0.96
C GLY A 81 -0.82 -16.54 0.58
N ALA A 82 -0.15 -16.59 -0.57
CA ALA A 82 0.64 -15.47 -1.07
C ALA A 82 -0.24 -14.29 -1.54
N LEU A 83 -1.35 -14.56 -2.21
CA LEU A 83 -2.36 -13.52 -2.55
C LEU A 83 -2.96 -12.88 -1.28
N HIS A 84 -3.19 -13.68 -0.23
CA HIS A 84 -3.65 -13.18 1.05
C HIS A 84 -2.61 -12.30 1.75
N ALA A 85 -1.33 -12.70 1.74
CA ALA A 85 -0.23 -11.90 2.27
C ALA A 85 -0.06 -10.57 1.51
N LEU A 86 -0.19 -10.58 0.18
CA LEU A 86 -0.20 -9.37 -0.64
C LEU A 86 -1.38 -8.45 -0.29
N ALA A 87 -2.59 -9.02 -0.14
CA ALA A 87 -3.78 -8.27 0.25
C ALA A 87 -3.64 -7.65 1.65
N GLN A 88 -3.02 -8.37 2.61
CA GLN A 88 -2.70 -7.83 3.93
C GLN A 88 -1.64 -6.73 3.87
N GLY A 89 -0.61 -6.87 3.04
CA GLY A 89 0.41 -5.83 2.85
C GLY A 89 -0.14 -4.56 2.19
N LEU A 90 -1.24 -4.66 1.45
CA LEU A 90 -1.98 -3.53 0.86
C LEU A 90 -3.10 -2.99 1.77
N ALA A 91 -3.29 -3.56 2.97
CA ALA A 91 -4.28 -3.10 3.94
C ALA A 91 -3.93 -1.69 4.45
N GLY A 92 -4.92 -0.79 4.45
CA GLY A 92 -4.72 0.67 4.62
C GLY A 92 -4.89 1.47 3.33
N ASN A 93 -5.03 0.79 2.19
CA ASN A 93 -5.38 1.37 0.90
C ASN A 93 -6.57 0.60 0.30
N GLU A 94 -7.74 0.75 0.92
CA GLU A 94 -8.95 -0.09 0.76
C GLU A 94 -9.37 -0.32 -0.69
N GLY A 95 -9.17 0.68 -1.56
CA GLY A 95 -9.44 0.56 -2.99
C GLY A 95 -8.45 -0.35 -3.74
N ALA A 96 -7.18 -0.40 -3.33
CA ALA A 96 -6.18 -1.29 -3.90
C ALA A 96 -6.39 -2.74 -3.42
N ALA A 97 -6.71 -2.93 -2.14
CA ALA A 97 -7.04 -4.25 -1.57
C ALA A 97 -8.29 -4.86 -2.23
N ARG A 98 -9.37 -4.08 -2.42
CA ARG A 98 -10.57 -4.53 -3.14
C ARG A 98 -10.24 -4.99 -4.57
N ARG A 99 -9.48 -4.21 -5.33
CA ARG A 99 -9.11 -4.59 -6.71
C ARG A 99 -8.25 -5.86 -6.77
N ALA A 100 -7.38 -6.08 -5.79
CA ALA A 100 -6.59 -7.31 -5.71
C ALA A 100 -7.46 -8.55 -5.44
N ILE A 101 -8.48 -8.41 -4.58
CA ILE A 101 -9.47 -9.46 -4.32
C ILE A 101 -10.34 -9.70 -5.55
N ASP A 102 -10.86 -8.65 -6.18
CA ASP A 102 -11.70 -8.75 -7.39
C ASP A 102 -10.95 -9.44 -8.54
N ASN A 103 -9.67 -9.12 -8.74
CA ASN A 103 -8.84 -9.78 -9.75
C ASN A 103 -8.46 -11.23 -9.40
N SER A 104 -8.50 -11.63 -8.12
CA SER A 104 -8.22 -13.01 -7.71
C SER A 104 -9.35 -13.97 -8.12
N LEU A 105 -10.59 -13.48 -8.24
CA LEU A 105 -11.72 -14.26 -8.76
C LEU A 105 -11.55 -14.62 -10.25
N VAL A 106 -10.87 -13.79 -11.03
CA VAL A 106 -10.56 -14.05 -12.45
C VAL A 106 -9.56 -15.18 -12.62
N VAL A 107 -8.61 -15.33 -11.69
CA VAL A 107 -7.61 -16.41 -11.71
C VAL A 107 -8.25 -17.75 -11.36
N LEU A 108 -9.21 -17.78 -10.43
CA LEU A 108 -9.96 -19.00 -10.09
C LEU A 108 -10.87 -19.45 -11.24
N ASP A 109 -11.54 -18.52 -11.92
CA ASP A 109 -12.36 -18.83 -13.10
C ASP A 109 -11.51 -19.34 -14.28
N ALA A 110 -10.27 -18.87 -14.41
CA ALA A 110 -9.31 -19.37 -15.40
C ALA A 110 -8.79 -20.80 -15.08
N ILE A 111 -8.68 -21.17 -13.79
CA ILE A 111 -8.26 -22.51 -13.37
C ILE A 111 -9.39 -23.52 -13.55
N ASP A 112 -10.63 -23.18 -13.18
CA ASP A 112 -11.78 -24.06 -13.37
C ASP A 112 -12.12 -24.27 -14.86
N ASN A 113 -11.99 -23.22 -15.70
CA ASN A 113 -12.17 -23.35 -17.15
C ASN A 113 -11.09 -24.20 -17.84
N ASN A 114 -9.88 -24.32 -17.27
CA ASN A 114 -8.81 -25.13 -17.87
C ASN A 114 -8.95 -26.64 -17.57
N ARG A 115 -9.56 -27.02 -16.43
CA ARG A 115 -9.85 -28.43 -16.12
C ARG A 115 -10.78 -29.06 -17.16
N GLY A 116 -11.77 -28.30 -17.66
CA GLY A 116 -12.67 -28.75 -18.73
C GLY A 116 -12.02 -28.92 -20.11
N ASN A 117 -10.80 -28.41 -20.33
CA ASN A 117 -10.01 -28.68 -21.54
C ASN A 117 -9.18 -29.97 -21.41
N LEU A 118 -8.69 -30.28 -20.19
CA LEU A 118 -7.89 -31.48 -19.94
C LEU A 118 -8.72 -32.77 -20.10
N ASP A 119 -9.97 -32.78 -19.63
CA ASP A 119 -10.87 -33.93 -19.81
C ASP A 119 -11.24 -34.17 -21.28
N ARG A 120 -11.31 -33.12 -22.11
CA ARG A 120 -11.55 -33.25 -23.56
C ARG A 120 -10.33 -33.79 -24.32
N LEU A 121 -9.12 -33.49 -23.85
CA LEU A 121 -7.88 -34.00 -24.47
C LEU A 121 -7.60 -35.47 -24.06
N LEU A 122 -8.04 -35.89 -22.87
CA LEU A 122 -7.90 -37.27 -22.40
C LEU A 122 -9.05 -38.16 -22.89
N GLY A 123 -10.27 -37.63 -23.05
CA GLY A 123 -11.41 -38.35 -23.61
C GLY A 123 -11.35 -38.58 -25.12
N GLY A 124 -10.48 -37.86 -25.84
CA GLY A 124 -10.25 -38.04 -27.28
C GLY A 124 -9.20 -39.10 -27.64
N LEU A 125 -8.59 -39.75 -26.64
CA LEU A 125 -7.52 -40.75 -26.80
C LEU A 125 -7.93 -42.16 -26.32
N ALA A 126 -9.22 -42.43 -26.13
CA ALA A 126 -9.78 -43.74 -25.80
C ALA A 126 -10.58 -44.33 -26.97
#